data_AF-A0A1L9NGR2-F1
#
_entry.id   AF-A0A1L9NGR2-F1
#
_cell.length_a   1.000
_cell.length_b   1.000
_cell.length_c   1.000
_cell.angle_alpha   90.00
_cell.angle_beta   90.00
_cell.angle_gamma   90.00
#
_symmetry.space_group_name_H-M   'P 1'
#
loop_
_entity.id
_entity.type
_entity.pdbx_description
1 polymer ?
#
loop_
_entity_poly.entity_id
_entity_poly.type
_entity_poly.pdbx_seq_one_letter_code
_entity_poly.pdbx_strand_id
1 'polypeptide(L)'
;MTTFYIPVELMSYYYITIDIDTPILHPLPCGIPYDETTSYCQMSNTTHIERDISYDTTTDSCPVTDTTHIERRDSGIFIPSNPPSPEPSTITINPKPTTTTYTAPSRWTTLATQAEQTKALDFLTNNCHTIQTLQAANYTITPDTTKNNIRFQQTPDTYNPSARLAVSLDCEMVTDITGRTQLCQVSLVDVLTGELLLDQPVLPTEPVSDWKTKWSGMTAELMDQHVAAGRTVNGYEGARARVWDFVDQNTILVGQSLNFDLDVLGIVHERVVDTYLLMKGERRGKSCRLRDIVRDCCGVEIQKGEEVQEGHDCAEDCYAAREVALWAVESLGMDEGGGVGGTQGLFCVESFM
;
A
#
# COMPACT_ATOMS: atom_id res chain seq x y z
N MET A 1 55.27 -11.01 20.75
CA MET A 1 54.12 -10.82 19.86
C MET A 1 53.11 -11.89 20.23
N THR A 2 52.06 -11.51 20.93
CA THR A 2 51.08 -12.43 21.52
C THR A 2 49.93 -12.56 20.51
N THR A 3 49.79 -13.74 19.90
CA THR A 3 48.71 -14.04 18.96
C THR A 3 47.48 -14.48 19.76
N PHE A 4 46.38 -13.74 19.65
CA PHE A 4 45.09 -14.11 20.21
C PHE A 4 44.30 -14.92 19.18
N TYR A 5 43.81 -16.10 19.58
CA TYR A 5 42.81 -16.87 18.84
C TYR A 5 41.42 -16.49 19.36
N ILE A 6 40.54 -16.03 18.47
CA ILE A 6 39.10 -15.86 18.73
C ILE A 6 38.41 -17.07 18.09
N PRO A 7 37.62 -17.88 18.83
CA PRO A 7 36.78 -18.89 18.22
C PRO A 7 35.60 -18.22 17.54
N VAL A 8 35.42 -18.49 16.24
CA VAL A 8 34.21 -18.14 15.49
C VAL A 8 33.28 -19.35 15.61
N GLU A 9 32.19 -19.21 16.37
CA GLU A 9 31.08 -20.17 16.32
C GLU A 9 30.36 -20.00 14.98
N LEU A 10 30.53 -20.97 14.09
CA LEU A 10 29.73 -21.10 12.87
C LEU A 10 28.36 -21.65 13.25
N MET A 11 27.30 -20.87 13.03
CA MET A 11 25.93 -21.38 13.12
C MET A 11 25.70 -22.43 12.02
N SER A 12 25.25 -23.61 12.43
CA SER A 12 24.89 -24.72 11.56
C SER A 12 23.67 -24.38 10.70
N TYR A 13 23.86 -24.22 9.39
CA TYR A 13 22.76 -24.22 8.43
C TYR A 13 22.24 -25.65 8.27
N TYR A 14 20.99 -25.91 8.67
CA TYR A 14 20.27 -27.12 8.27
C TYR A 14 19.73 -26.92 6.86
N TYR A 15 20.34 -27.58 5.87
CA TYR A 15 19.75 -27.76 4.55
C TYR A 15 18.82 -28.98 4.59
N ILE A 16 17.55 -28.79 4.25
CA ILE A 16 16.65 -29.90 3.95
C ILE A 16 16.84 -30.21 2.46
N THR A 17 17.65 -31.22 2.16
CA THR A 17 17.67 -31.88 0.86
C THR A 17 16.44 -32.77 0.76
N ILE A 18 15.54 -32.46 -0.17
CA ILE A 18 14.47 -33.36 -0.58
C ILE A 18 14.95 -34.03 -1.87
N ASP A 19 15.36 -35.29 -1.76
CA ASP A 19 15.71 -36.14 -2.88
C ASP A 19 14.49 -36.98 -3.25
N ILE A 20 13.98 -36.81 -4.48
CA ILE A 20 13.02 -37.73 -5.09
C ILE A 20 13.35 -37.87 -6.57
N ASP A 21 14.32 -38.75 -6.82
CA ASP A 21 14.45 -39.51 -8.06
C ASP A 21 13.18 -40.34 -8.31
N THR A 22 12.44 -40.09 -9.40
CA THR A 22 12.26 -41.06 -10.51
C THR A 22 11.44 -40.47 -11.68
N PRO A 23 11.68 -40.94 -12.93
CA PRO A 23 11.44 -40.16 -14.16
C PRO A 23 10.22 -40.62 -14.97
N ILE A 24 9.65 -39.74 -15.80
CA ILE A 24 8.93 -40.15 -17.03
C ILE A 24 9.37 -39.26 -18.22
N LEU A 25 9.77 -39.95 -19.29
CA LEU A 25 10.28 -39.49 -20.58
C LEU A 25 9.28 -38.68 -21.43
N HIS A 26 9.77 -37.57 -22.00
CA HIS A 26 9.73 -37.06 -23.41
C HIS A 26 8.41 -37.00 -24.25
N PRO A 27 8.36 -36.21 -25.35
CA PRO A 27 8.98 -34.91 -25.65
C PRO A 27 8.00 -33.87 -26.27
N LEU A 28 8.39 -32.60 -26.25
CA LEU A 28 7.82 -31.52 -27.08
C LEU A 28 8.27 -31.65 -28.55
N PRO A 29 7.54 -31.03 -29.50
CA PRO A 29 8.17 -30.47 -30.68
C PRO A 29 7.95 -28.95 -30.81
N CYS A 30 8.97 -28.33 -31.40
CA CYS A 30 9.20 -26.91 -31.66
C CYS A 30 8.38 -26.36 -32.84
N GLY A 31 8.13 -25.03 -32.88
CA GLY A 31 7.77 -24.29 -34.10
C GLY A 31 6.88 -23.05 -33.89
N ILE A 32 7.45 -21.85 -34.07
CA ILE A 32 6.80 -20.50 -34.13
C ILE A 32 6.36 -20.23 -35.60
N PRO A 33 5.46 -19.27 -35.99
CA PRO A 33 5.46 -17.83 -35.66
C PRO A 33 4.09 -17.12 -35.44
N TYR A 34 4.18 -15.86 -34.99
CA TYR A 34 3.21 -14.73 -34.96
C TYR A 34 2.15 -14.65 -36.10
N ASP A 35 0.90 -14.22 -35.80
CA ASP A 35 0.25 -12.97 -36.30
C ASP A 35 -1.20 -12.74 -35.74
N GLU A 36 -1.67 -11.50 -35.87
CA GLU A 36 -2.80 -10.71 -35.37
C GLU A 36 -4.28 -11.18 -35.53
N THR A 37 -5.13 -10.64 -34.62
CA THR A 37 -6.58 -10.32 -34.73
C THR A 37 -7.56 -11.44 -35.11
N THR A 38 -8.62 -11.73 -34.33
CA THR A 38 -9.96 -11.11 -34.45
C THR A 38 -10.90 -11.75 -33.41
N SER A 39 -11.90 -10.97 -33.01
CA SER A 39 -13.10 -11.27 -32.19
C SER A 39 -13.77 -12.65 -32.37
N TYR A 40 -14.39 -13.18 -31.30
CA TYR A 40 -15.85 -13.30 -31.09
C TYR A 40 -16.21 -14.35 -30.01
N CYS A 41 -17.30 -14.04 -29.27
CA CYS A 41 -18.20 -14.90 -28.50
C CYS A 41 -17.75 -15.75 -27.31
N GLN A 42 -18.39 -15.42 -26.19
CA GLN A 42 -18.68 -16.28 -25.04
C GLN A 42 -19.37 -17.59 -25.48
N MET A 43 -18.91 -18.71 -24.94
CA MET A 43 -19.76 -19.87 -24.69
C MET A 43 -19.59 -20.32 -23.23
N SER A 44 -20.73 -20.29 -22.53
CA SER A 44 -21.01 -20.90 -21.24
C SER A 44 -20.76 -22.40 -21.27
N ASN A 45 -20.09 -22.95 -20.25
CA ASN A 45 -20.20 -24.36 -19.90
C ASN A 45 -20.52 -24.50 -18.41
N THR A 46 -21.75 -24.91 -18.17
CA THR A 46 -22.31 -25.42 -16.91
C THR A 46 -21.71 -26.79 -16.62
N THR A 47 -21.40 -27.09 -15.36
CA THR A 47 -21.34 -28.48 -14.90
C THR A 47 -21.99 -28.58 -13.52
N HIS A 48 -23.12 -29.27 -13.49
CA HIS A 48 -23.90 -29.63 -12.31
C HIS A 48 -23.15 -30.66 -11.45
N ILE A 49 -23.18 -30.50 -10.12
CA ILE A 49 -23.14 -31.60 -9.16
C ILE A 49 -24.17 -31.29 -8.06
N GLU A 50 -25.29 -32.01 -8.09
CA GLU A 50 -26.30 -32.07 -7.03
C GLU A 50 -25.85 -33.03 -5.93
N ARG A 51 -26.06 -32.67 -4.66
CA ARG A 51 -26.37 -33.62 -3.58
C ARG A 51 -27.36 -33.02 -2.60
N ASP A 52 -28.40 -33.81 -2.38
CA ASP A 52 -29.58 -33.59 -1.55
C ASP A 52 -29.27 -33.22 -0.09
N ILE A 53 -30.04 -32.29 0.46
CA ILE A 53 -30.28 -32.14 1.90
C ILE A 53 -31.79 -32.19 2.12
N SER A 54 -32.25 -33.30 2.67
CA SER A 54 -33.61 -33.47 3.19
C SER A 54 -33.71 -32.88 4.60
N TYR A 55 -34.65 -31.96 4.81
CA TYR A 55 -35.10 -31.52 6.13
C TYR A 55 -36.14 -32.51 6.66
N ASP A 56 -36.00 -32.92 7.93
CA ASP A 56 -37.13 -33.44 8.69
C ASP A 56 -37.15 -32.79 10.08
N THR A 57 -38.35 -32.36 10.46
CA THR A 57 -38.72 -31.72 11.71
C THR A 57 -39.60 -32.69 12.48
N THR A 58 -39.28 -33.01 13.73
CA THR A 58 -40.31 -33.28 14.75
C THR A 58 -39.75 -33.24 16.17
N THR A 59 -40.60 -32.71 17.04
CA THR A 59 -40.55 -32.55 18.50
C THR A 59 -40.47 -33.89 19.25
N ASP A 60 -39.79 -33.97 20.40
CA ASP A 60 -40.40 -33.91 21.75
C ASP A 60 -39.49 -34.52 22.86
N SER A 61 -39.60 -33.95 24.06
CA SER A 61 -39.34 -34.53 25.40
C SER A 61 -37.91 -34.92 25.87
N CYS A 62 -37.50 -34.33 27.00
CA CYS A 62 -36.48 -34.86 27.94
C CYS A 62 -37.06 -36.00 28.78
N PRO A 63 -36.22 -36.92 29.30
CA PRO A 63 -36.01 -36.91 30.75
C PRO A 63 -34.57 -37.19 31.22
N VAL A 64 -34.30 -36.69 32.42
CA VAL A 64 -33.11 -36.87 33.26
C VAL A 64 -33.05 -38.29 33.85
N THR A 65 -31.88 -38.95 33.82
CA THR A 65 -31.31 -39.85 34.86
C THR A 65 -29.82 -40.04 34.52
N ASP A 66 -28.86 -39.64 35.35
CA ASP A 66 -28.33 -40.19 36.61
C ASP A 66 -27.07 -41.07 36.42
N THR A 67 -26.13 -40.78 37.30
CA THR A 67 -24.71 -41.16 37.42
C THR A 67 -24.32 -42.62 37.14
N THR A 68 -23.18 -42.84 36.47
CA THR A 68 -22.22 -43.89 36.85
C THR A 68 -20.76 -43.47 36.60
N HIS A 69 -19.98 -43.55 37.66
CA HIS A 69 -18.51 -43.51 37.68
C HIS A 69 -17.93 -44.70 36.87
N ILE A 70 -16.92 -44.44 36.04
CA ILE A 70 -15.97 -45.47 35.60
C ILE A 70 -14.55 -44.98 35.88
N GLU A 71 -13.84 -45.82 36.62
CA GLU A 71 -12.51 -45.62 37.19
C GLU A 71 -11.40 -45.54 36.14
N ARG A 72 -10.40 -44.72 36.47
CA ARG A 72 -9.12 -44.64 35.76
C ARG A 72 -8.37 -45.96 35.87
N ARG A 73 -7.87 -46.47 34.74
CA ARG A 73 -6.68 -47.34 34.70
C ARG A 73 -5.54 -46.55 34.07
N ASP A 74 -4.49 -46.37 34.85
CA ASP A 74 -3.22 -45.79 34.43
C ASP A 74 -2.56 -46.65 33.35
N SER A 75 -2.58 -46.17 32.11
CA SER A 75 -1.60 -46.55 31.09
C SER A 75 -0.53 -45.46 31.05
N GLY A 76 0.59 -45.72 31.72
CA GLY A 76 1.76 -44.85 31.77
C GLY A 76 2.43 -44.69 30.40
N ILE A 77 1.89 -43.79 29.57
CA ILE A 77 2.55 -43.26 28.38
C ILE A 77 2.82 -41.79 28.63
N PHE A 78 4.09 -41.45 28.82
CA PHE A 78 4.56 -40.08 28.91
C PHE A 78 4.58 -39.49 27.50
N ILE A 79 3.57 -38.68 27.17
CA ILE A 79 3.59 -37.82 25.98
C ILE A 79 4.28 -36.51 26.40
N PRO A 80 5.43 -36.14 25.84
CA PRO A 80 6.01 -34.83 26.10
C PRO A 80 5.04 -33.76 25.58
N SER A 81 4.67 -32.84 26.47
CA SER A 81 3.89 -31.66 26.13
C SER A 81 4.62 -30.85 25.05
N ASN A 82 3.94 -30.56 23.94
CA ASN A 82 4.40 -29.58 22.95
C ASN A 82 4.80 -28.28 23.67
N PRO A 83 5.92 -27.64 23.28
CA PRO A 83 6.20 -26.29 23.74
C PRO A 83 5.05 -25.36 23.33
N PRO A 84 4.71 -24.35 24.14
CA PRO A 84 3.69 -23.38 23.77
C PRO A 84 4.04 -22.75 22.43
N SER A 85 3.01 -22.54 21.61
CA SER A 85 3.08 -21.77 20.36
C SER A 85 3.81 -20.44 20.62
N PRO A 86 4.67 -19.96 19.70
CA PRO A 86 5.34 -18.68 19.89
C PRO A 86 4.29 -17.59 20.11
N GLU A 87 4.46 -16.81 21.18
CA GLU A 87 3.63 -15.65 21.46
C GLU A 87 3.66 -14.68 20.26
N PRO A 88 2.55 -13.97 19.98
CA PRO A 88 2.51 -13.00 18.91
C PRO A 88 3.63 -11.98 19.10
N SER A 89 4.47 -11.85 18.07
CA SER A 89 5.63 -10.97 18.04
C SER A 89 5.28 -9.59 18.58
N THR A 90 5.91 -9.20 19.69
CA THR A 90 5.80 -7.88 20.28
C THR A 90 6.18 -6.83 19.23
N ILE A 91 5.22 -6.01 18.80
CA ILE A 91 5.44 -4.90 17.87
C ILE A 91 6.41 -3.94 18.55
N THR A 92 7.69 -4.01 18.16
CA THR A 92 8.70 -3.06 18.63
C THR A 92 8.56 -1.81 17.79
N ILE A 93 7.86 -0.81 18.32
CA ILE A 93 7.82 0.54 17.75
C ILE A 93 9.14 1.19 18.14
N ASN A 94 10.07 1.27 17.20
CA ASN A 94 11.30 2.05 17.38
C ASN A 94 10.95 3.51 17.69
N PRO A 95 11.74 4.22 18.50
CA PRO A 95 11.48 5.62 18.85
C PRO A 95 11.34 6.49 17.60
N LYS A 96 10.45 7.47 17.68
CA LYS A 96 10.12 8.46 16.63
C LYS A 96 11.38 8.85 15.84
N PRO A 97 11.41 8.64 14.49
CA PRO A 97 12.55 9.02 13.68
C PRO A 97 12.87 10.49 13.89
N THR A 98 14.17 10.80 13.95
CA THR A 98 14.64 12.18 13.90
C THR A 98 14.10 12.82 12.63
N THR A 99 13.39 13.94 12.77
CA THR A 99 12.89 14.74 11.65
C THR A 99 14.07 15.11 10.77
N THR A 100 14.31 14.33 9.71
CA THR A 100 15.24 14.70 8.65
C THR A 100 14.59 15.89 7.97
N THR A 101 15.06 17.10 8.27
CA THR A 101 14.63 18.32 7.58
C THR A 101 15.09 18.23 6.13
N TYR A 102 14.30 17.56 5.30
CA TYR A 102 14.35 17.76 3.86
C TYR A 102 13.92 19.20 3.63
N THR A 103 14.89 20.04 3.28
CA THR A 103 14.57 21.34 2.69
C THR A 103 13.97 20.99 1.33
N ALA A 104 12.65 21.13 1.18
CA ALA A 104 11.98 20.86 -0.08
C ALA A 104 12.79 21.55 -1.20
N PRO A 105 13.18 20.84 -2.27
CA PRO A 105 13.90 21.48 -3.36
C PRO A 105 13.01 22.59 -3.93
N SER A 106 13.63 23.68 -4.38
CA SER A 106 13.03 24.91 -4.89
C SER A 106 12.04 24.76 -6.06
N ARG A 107 11.63 23.54 -6.41
CA ARG A 107 10.73 23.19 -7.51
C ARG A 107 9.27 22.91 -7.10
N TRP A 108 8.99 22.73 -5.81
CA TRP A 108 7.63 22.45 -5.33
C TRP A 108 6.92 23.71 -4.84
N THR A 109 5.60 23.79 -5.04
CA THR A 109 4.77 24.94 -4.68
C THR A 109 4.68 25.08 -3.16
N THR A 110 4.98 26.28 -2.68
CA THR A 110 4.81 26.68 -1.27
C THR A 110 3.56 27.55 -1.12
N LEU A 111 2.62 27.15 -0.27
CA LEU A 111 1.46 27.98 0.08
C LEU A 111 1.83 28.94 1.20
N ALA A 112 2.27 30.14 0.84
CA ALA A 112 2.90 31.10 1.75
C ALA A 112 1.90 31.77 2.71
N THR A 113 0.62 31.82 2.34
CA THR A 113 -0.41 32.54 3.09
C THR A 113 -1.51 31.61 3.60
N GLN A 114 -2.15 32.01 4.70
CA GLN A 114 -3.31 31.30 5.23
C GLN A 114 -4.46 31.25 4.21
N ALA A 115 -4.61 32.29 3.36
CA ALA A 115 -5.64 32.34 2.34
C ALA A 115 -5.44 31.27 1.25
N GLU A 116 -4.20 31.06 0.80
CA GLU A 116 -3.87 29.98 -0.16
C GLU A 116 -4.10 28.61 0.47
N GLN A 117 -3.69 28.40 1.73
CA GLN A 117 -3.93 27.14 2.44
C GLN A 117 -5.42 26.87 2.64
N THR A 118 -6.22 27.88 2.99
CA THR A 118 -7.67 27.76 3.11
C THR A 118 -8.31 27.45 1.75
N LYS A 119 -7.92 28.15 0.68
CA LYS A 119 -8.42 27.87 -0.67
C LYS A 119 -8.13 26.42 -1.09
N ALA A 120 -6.91 25.93 -0.85
CA ALA A 120 -6.54 24.56 -1.14
C ALA A 120 -7.37 23.56 -0.32
N LEU A 121 -7.52 23.80 0.99
CA LEU A 121 -8.30 22.93 1.87
C LEU A 121 -9.78 22.88 1.47
N ASP A 122 -10.38 24.02 1.13
CA ASP A 122 -11.77 24.12 0.69
C ASP A 122 -11.98 23.33 -0.61
N PHE A 123 -11.07 23.49 -1.58
CA PHE A 123 -11.10 22.71 -2.82
C PHE A 123 -11.02 21.21 -2.54
N LEU A 124 -10.05 20.77 -1.74
CA LEU A 124 -9.88 19.34 -1.40
C LEU A 124 -11.11 18.78 -0.69
N THR A 125 -11.68 19.55 0.24
CA THR A 125 -12.89 19.16 0.97
C THR A 125 -14.07 18.97 0.04
N ASN A 126 -14.25 19.88 -0.92
CA ASN A 126 -15.34 19.82 -1.90
C ASN A 126 -15.12 18.78 -3.01
N ASN A 127 -13.90 18.28 -3.16
CA ASN A 127 -13.52 17.31 -4.19
C ASN A 127 -13.10 15.93 -3.62
N CYS A 128 -13.37 15.66 -2.34
CA CYS A 128 -13.30 14.29 -1.83
C CYS A 128 -14.21 13.38 -2.67
N HIS A 129 -13.66 12.26 -3.13
CA HIS A 129 -14.41 11.33 -3.95
C HIS A 129 -15.55 10.69 -3.15
N THR A 130 -16.71 10.56 -3.79
CA THR A 130 -17.83 9.84 -3.17
C THR A 130 -17.47 8.38 -2.92
N ILE A 131 -18.08 7.75 -1.92
CA ILE A 131 -17.91 6.32 -1.65
C ILE A 131 -18.19 5.47 -2.90
N GLN A 132 -19.18 5.84 -3.72
CA GLN A 132 -19.50 5.14 -4.96
C GLN A 132 -18.35 5.23 -5.98
N THR A 133 -17.72 6.39 -6.10
CA THR A 133 -16.54 6.59 -6.96
C THR A 133 -15.37 5.75 -6.46
N LEU A 134 -15.10 5.76 -5.15
CA LEU A 134 -14.03 4.98 -4.54
C LEU A 134 -14.26 3.47 -4.72
N GLN A 135 -15.48 2.97 -4.50
CA GLN A 135 -15.85 1.59 -4.77
C GLN A 135 -15.63 1.19 -6.23
N ALA A 136 -16.06 2.04 -7.18
CA ALA A 136 -15.85 1.80 -8.61
C ALA A 136 -14.36 1.81 -9.01
N ALA A 137 -13.52 2.47 -8.21
CA ALA A 137 -12.06 2.49 -8.34
C ALA A 137 -11.36 1.39 -7.50
N ASN A 138 -12.10 0.41 -6.96
CA ASN A 138 -11.59 -0.73 -6.19
C ASN A 138 -10.99 -0.38 -4.82
N TYR A 139 -11.37 0.74 -4.21
CA TYR A 139 -11.03 1.01 -2.82
C TYR A 139 -11.75 0.04 -1.89
N THR A 140 -11.02 -0.45 -0.88
CA THR A 140 -11.61 -1.19 0.22
C THR A 140 -12.29 -0.19 1.17
N ILE A 141 -13.63 -0.24 1.24
CA ILE A 141 -14.44 0.68 2.06
C ILE A 141 -15.08 0.02 3.29
N THR A 142 -14.93 -1.29 3.45
CA THR A 142 -15.55 -2.04 4.56
C THR A 142 -14.47 -2.38 5.59
N PRO A 143 -14.55 -1.87 6.83
CA PRO A 143 -13.66 -2.27 7.92
C PRO A 143 -13.67 -3.78 8.17
N ASP A 144 -12.62 -4.30 8.81
CA ASP A 144 -12.46 -5.71 9.19
C ASP A 144 -12.43 -6.72 8.04
N THR A 145 -12.32 -6.23 6.80
CA THR A 145 -12.02 -7.06 5.63
C THR A 145 -10.57 -7.56 5.72
N THR A 146 -10.32 -8.79 5.29
CA THR A 146 -8.97 -9.29 5.03
C THR A 146 -8.79 -9.49 3.53
N LYS A 147 -7.74 -8.91 2.97
CA LYS A 147 -7.38 -9.05 1.55
C LYS A 147 -5.89 -9.31 1.46
N ASN A 148 -5.47 -10.33 0.71
CA ASN A 148 -4.05 -10.71 0.56
C ASN A 148 -3.30 -10.97 1.88
N ASN A 149 -4.01 -11.46 2.91
CA ASN A 149 -3.53 -11.65 4.29
C ASN A 149 -3.19 -10.34 5.04
N ILE A 150 -3.71 -9.21 4.57
CA ILE A 150 -3.65 -7.92 5.24
C ILE A 150 -5.01 -7.67 5.88
N ARG A 151 -5.04 -7.45 7.20
CA ARG A 151 -6.27 -7.07 7.92
C ARG A 151 -6.47 -5.56 7.84
N PHE A 152 -7.61 -5.15 7.31
CA PHE A 152 -7.96 -3.75 7.14
C PHE A 152 -8.48 -3.14 8.44
N GLN A 153 -8.14 -1.87 8.68
CA GLN A 153 -8.61 -1.08 9.81
C GLN A 153 -9.03 0.31 9.35
N GLN A 154 -10.12 0.82 9.91
CA GLN A 154 -10.51 2.22 9.74
C GLN A 154 -9.43 3.13 10.34
N THR A 155 -9.18 4.28 9.71
CA THR A 155 -8.42 5.35 10.35
C THR A 155 -9.03 5.73 11.71
N PRO A 156 -8.21 6.12 12.72
CA PRO A 156 -8.69 6.40 14.07
C PRO A 156 -9.79 7.47 14.08
N ASP A 157 -10.83 7.24 14.87
CA ASP A 157 -11.92 8.20 15.07
C ASP A 157 -11.66 9.17 16.24
N THR A 158 -10.67 8.84 17.07
CA THR A 158 -10.22 9.66 18.19
C THR A 158 -9.48 10.89 17.72
N TYR A 159 -9.77 12.03 18.35
CA TYR A 159 -9.04 13.27 18.11
C TYR A 159 -7.53 13.10 18.32
N ASN A 160 -6.76 13.28 17.25
CA ASN A 160 -5.30 13.33 17.29
C ASN A 160 -4.84 14.78 17.06
N PRO A 161 -4.23 15.46 18.06
CA PRO A 161 -3.78 16.85 17.90
C PRO A 161 -2.61 17.00 16.91
N SER A 162 -1.94 15.89 16.55
CA SER A 162 -0.88 15.87 15.53
C SER A 162 -1.40 15.52 14.14
N ALA A 163 -2.68 15.13 14.01
CA ALA A 163 -3.26 14.85 12.70
C ALA A 163 -3.30 16.12 11.86
N ARG A 164 -3.00 15.96 10.56
CA ARG A 164 -3.04 17.06 9.60
C ARG A 164 -4.40 17.12 8.93
N LEU A 165 -4.74 18.30 8.42
CA LEU A 165 -6.00 18.52 7.71
C LEU A 165 -6.02 17.81 6.35
N ALA A 166 -4.87 17.77 5.67
CA ALA A 166 -4.68 17.06 4.42
C ALA A 166 -3.24 16.52 4.31
N VAL A 167 -3.10 15.26 3.91
CA VAL A 167 -1.82 14.54 3.79
C VAL A 167 -1.74 13.89 2.41
N SER A 168 -0.63 14.12 1.72
CA SER A 168 -0.27 13.35 0.54
C SER A 168 0.45 12.08 0.95
N LEU A 169 0.06 10.94 0.38
CA LEU A 169 0.56 9.62 0.73
C LEU A 169 1.02 8.88 -0.52
N ASP A 170 2.13 8.15 -0.38
CA ASP A 170 2.64 7.22 -1.39
C ASP A 170 3.36 6.05 -0.67
N CYS A 171 3.35 4.88 -1.30
CA CYS A 171 4.01 3.68 -0.81
C CYS A 171 4.81 3.01 -1.93
N GLU A 172 5.98 2.51 -1.58
CA GLU A 172 6.74 1.61 -2.44
C GLU A 172 6.50 0.16 -2.06
N MET A 173 6.42 -0.70 -3.08
CA MET A 173 6.07 -2.10 -2.89
C MET A 173 7.00 -3.07 -3.60
N VAL A 174 7.13 -4.26 -3.01
CA VAL A 174 7.91 -5.41 -3.50
C VAL A 174 7.01 -6.62 -3.71
N THR A 175 7.55 -7.70 -4.26
CA THR A 175 6.86 -8.99 -4.41
C THR A 175 7.48 -10.03 -3.49
N ASP A 176 6.66 -10.72 -2.69
CA ASP A 176 7.12 -11.82 -1.85
C ASP A 176 7.29 -13.14 -2.62
N ILE A 177 7.85 -14.16 -1.96
CA ILE A 177 8.03 -15.51 -2.52
C ILE A 177 6.72 -16.22 -2.91
N THR A 178 5.57 -15.74 -2.46
CA THR A 178 4.26 -16.26 -2.84
C THR A 178 3.63 -15.49 -4.01
N GLY A 179 4.32 -14.48 -4.53
CA GLY A 179 3.84 -13.62 -5.61
C GLY A 179 2.91 -12.49 -5.15
N ARG A 180 2.77 -12.26 -3.84
CA ARG A 180 1.94 -11.17 -3.30
C ARG A 180 2.75 -9.89 -3.16
N THR A 181 2.05 -8.76 -3.27
CA THR A 181 2.64 -7.44 -3.03
C THR A 181 2.83 -7.20 -1.53
N GLN A 182 4.00 -6.70 -1.14
CA GLN A 182 4.33 -6.28 0.23
C GLN A 182 4.80 -4.82 0.23
N LEU A 183 4.52 -4.09 1.30
CA LEU A 183 5.02 -2.73 1.51
C LEU A 183 6.52 -2.75 1.86
N CYS A 184 7.33 -1.86 1.26
CA CYS A 184 8.73 -1.66 1.65
C CYS A 184 9.08 -0.22 2.06
N GLN A 185 8.25 0.78 1.72
CA GLN A 185 8.42 2.16 2.19
C GLN A 185 7.09 2.89 2.16
N VAL A 186 6.89 3.85 3.06
CA VAL A 186 5.75 4.79 3.04
C VAL A 186 6.24 6.20 3.33
N SER A 187 5.73 7.17 2.58
CA SER A 187 5.99 8.59 2.79
C SER A 187 4.71 9.37 3.00
N LEU A 188 4.79 10.47 3.75
CA LEU A 188 3.69 11.39 4.00
C LEU A 188 4.17 12.84 3.93
N VAL A 189 3.47 13.67 3.18
CA VAL A 189 3.72 15.12 3.10
C VAL A 189 2.45 15.86 3.52
N ASP A 190 2.58 16.86 4.40
CA ASP A 190 1.48 17.78 4.69
C ASP A 190 1.17 18.61 3.45
N VAL A 191 -0.05 18.53 2.95
CA VAL A 191 -0.43 19.18 1.70
C VAL A 191 -0.36 20.70 1.82
N LEU A 192 -0.73 21.27 2.97
CA LEU A 192 -0.85 22.71 3.14
C LEU A 192 0.50 23.37 3.38
N THR A 193 1.34 22.75 4.20
CA THR A 193 2.64 23.31 4.60
C THR A 193 3.80 22.81 3.73
N GLY A 194 3.66 21.66 3.06
CA GLY A 194 4.74 20.99 2.34
C GLY A 194 5.75 20.28 3.25
N GLU A 195 5.48 20.16 4.55
CA GLU A 195 6.33 19.43 5.50
C GLU A 195 6.35 17.94 5.18
N LEU A 196 7.54 17.34 5.09
CA LEU A 196 7.70 15.88 5.07
C LEU A 196 7.47 15.33 6.49
N LEU A 197 6.35 14.65 6.69
CA LEU A 197 5.90 14.14 8.00
C LEU A 197 6.49 12.77 8.32
N LEU A 198 6.56 11.92 7.29
CA LEU A 198 7.01 10.55 7.39
C LEU A 198 7.77 10.18 6.11
N ASP A 199 8.89 9.51 6.29
CA ASP A 199 9.60 8.78 5.23
C ASP A 199 10.19 7.54 5.91
N GLN A 200 9.48 6.43 5.78
CA GLN A 200 9.63 5.27 6.65
C GLN A 200 9.86 4.00 5.84
N PRO A 201 11.10 3.47 5.86
CA PRO A 201 11.38 2.12 5.39
C PRO A 201 10.61 1.08 6.21
N VAL A 202 10.06 0.07 5.54
CA VAL A 202 9.25 -0.99 6.11
C VAL A 202 9.88 -2.33 5.77
N LEU A 203 10.21 -3.11 6.80
CA LEU A 203 10.69 -4.47 6.61
C LEU A 203 9.49 -5.38 6.25
N PRO A 204 9.43 -5.99 5.05
CA PRO A 204 8.34 -6.89 4.68
C PRO A 204 8.24 -8.07 5.64
N THR A 205 7.02 -8.57 5.89
CA THR A 205 6.81 -9.72 6.80
C THR A 205 7.20 -11.05 6.18
N GLU A 206 7.17 -11.12 4.85
CA GLU A 206 7.49 -12.31 4.07
C GLU A 206 8.81 -12.12 3.31
N PRO A 207 9.56 -13.19 3.03
CA PRO A 207 10.74 -13.11 2.18
C PRO A 207 10.42 -12.51 0.80
N VAL A 208 11.25 -11.59 0.35
CA VAL A 208 11.09 -10.89 -0.93
C VAL A 208 11.69 -11.72 -2.07
N SER A 209 10.93 -11.95 -3.13
CA SER A 209 11.40 -12.61 -4.36
C SER A 209 11.80 -11.62 -5.45
N ASP A 210 11.14 -10.46 -5.50
CA ASP A 210 11.43 -9.38 -6.43
C ASP A 210 11.28 -8.04 -5.71
N TRP A 211 12.39 -7.32 -5.57
CA TRP A 211 12.42 -6.01 -4.94
C TRP A 211 11.80 -4.91 -5.79
N LYS A 212 11.48 -5.18 -7.07
CA LYS A 212 10.89 -4.19 -7.96
C LYS A 212 11.70 -2.89 -8.02
N THR A 213 13.02 -2.96 -7.87
CA THR A 213 13.90 -1.77 -7.66
C THR A 213 13.69 -0.68 -8.69
N LYS A 214 13.40 -1.02 -9.95
CA LYS A 214 13.04 -0.06 -11.01
C LYS A 214 11.87 0.88 -10.63
N TRP A 215 10.96 0.40 -9.80
CA TRP A 215 9.81 1.16 -9.27
C TRP A 215 10.04 1.50 -7.80
N SER A 216 10.36 0.53 -6.95
CA SER A 216 10.42 0.74 -5.50
C SER A 216 11.60 1.57 -4.98
N GLY A 217 12.68 1.71 -5.77
CA GLY A 217 13.96 2.24 -5.30
C GLY A 217 14.66 1.41 -4.22
N MET A 218 14.05 0.30 -3.80
CA MET A 218 14.56 -0.55 -2.73
C MET A 218 15.37 -1.72 -3.30
N THR A 219 16.46 -2.06 -2.63
CA THR A 219 17.22 -3.31 -2.84
C THR A 219 17.33 -4.08 -1.53
N ALA A 220 17.72 -5.36 -1.61
CA ALA A 220 18.00 -6.17 -0.43
C ALA A 220 19.07 -5.51 0.45
N GLU A 221 20.16 -5.05 -0.17
CA GLU A 221 21.29 -4.43 0.51
C GLU A 221 20.89 -3.10 1.17
N LEU A 222 20.06 -2.29 0.50
CA LEU A 222 19.56 -1.05 1.08
C LEU A 222 18.62 -1.33 2.27
N MET A 223 17.73 -2.32 2.15
CA MET A 223 16.88 -2.75 3.28
C MET A 223 17.72 -3.24 4.46
N ASP A 224 18.75 -4.06 4.22
CA ASP A 224 19.67 -4.52 5.27
C ASP A 224 20.37 -3.35 5.98
N GLN A 225 20.76 -2.31 5.23
CA GLN A 225 21.31 -1.08 5.82
C GLN A 225 20.28 -0.33 6.68
N HIS A 226 19.03 -0.24 6.23
CA HIS A 226 17.95 0.36 7.04
C HIS A 226 17.71 -0.42 8.33
N VAL A 227 17.68 -1.75 8.26
CA VAL A 227 17.52 -2.65 9.41
C VAL A 227 18.69 -2.50 10.38
N ALA A 228 19.93 -2.58 9.88
CA ALA A 228 21.14 -2.43 10.70
C ALA A 228 21.23 -1.06 11.39
N ALA A 229 20.69 -0.01 10.75
CA ALA A 229 20.61 1.33 11.31
C ALA A 229 19.42 1.54 12.26
N GLY A 230 18.56 0.53 12.48
CA GLY A 230 17.35 0.66 13.31
C GLY A 230 16.31 1.63 12.74
N ARG A 231 16.31 1.85 11.43
CA ARG A 231 15.43 2.81 10.75
C ARG A 231 14.12 2.21 10.26
N THR A 232 13.94 0.89 10.31
CA THR A 232 12.74 0.22 9.83
C THR A 232 11.66 0.12 10.90
N VAL A 233 10.41 0.00 10.43
CA VAL A 233 9.32 -0.63 11.16
C VAL A 233 9.02 -1.99 10.55
N ASN A 234 8.42 -2.89 11.33
CA ASN A 234 8.12 -4.25 10.87
C ASN A 234 6.70 -4.31 10.29
N GLY A 235 6.61 -4.78 9.05
CA GLY A 235 5.35 -5.08 8.38
C GLY A 235 4.43 -3.88 8.15
N TYR A 236 3.29 -4.16 7.50
CA TYR A 236 2.28 -3.14 7.22
C TYR A 236 1.63 -2.61 8.50
N GLU A 237 1.54 -3.42 9.58
CA GLU A 237 0.99 -2.98 10.85
C GLU A 237 1.85 -1.89 11.50
N GLY A 238 3.18 -2.07 11.48
CA GLY A 238 4.12 -1.07 11.96
C GLY A 238 4.04 0.21 11.13
N ALA A 239 3.99 0.09 9.81
CA ALA A 239 3.84 1.23 8.90
C ALA A 239 2.53 1.98 9.14
N ARG A 240 1.40 1.27 9.20
CA ARG A 240 0.08 1.84 9.48
C ARG A 240 0.05 2.57 10.83
N ALA A 241 0.70 2.03 11.86
CA ALA A 241 0.83 2.72 13.14
C ALA A 241 1.58 4.05 13.02
N ARG A 242 2.63 4.13 12.18
CA ARG A 242 3.33 5.39 11.89
C ARG A 242 2.45 6.37 11.09
N VAL A 243 1.60 5.87 10.19
CA VAL A 243 0.65 6.71 9.43
C VAL A 243 -0.37 7.36 10.38
N TRP A 244 -0.86 6.64 11.39
CA TRP A 244 -1.81 7.18 12.37
C TRP A 244 -1.26 8.31 13.25
N ASP A 245 0.06 8.49 13.34
CA ASP A 245 0.64 9.66 14.02
C ASP A 245 0.17 10.99 13.39
N PHE A 246 -0.16 10.97 12.09
CA PHE A 246 -0.48 12.16 11.29
C PHE A 246 -1.85 12.12 10.60
N VAL A 247 -2.51 10.96 10.59
CA VAL A 247 -3.77 10.73 9.87
C VAL A 247 -4.83 10.20 10.82
N ASP A 248 -5.98 10.87 10.85
CA ASP A 248 -7.21 10.40 11.49
C ASP A 248 -8.36 10.31 10.47
N GLN A 249 -9.56 9.97 10.91
CA GLN A 249 -10.73 9.87 10.02
C GLN A 249 -11.14 11.19 9.33
N ASN A 250 -10.69 12.35 9.83
CA ASN A 250 -11.01 13.67 9.32
C ASN A 250 -9.94 14.23 8.39
N THR A 251 -8.70 13.75 8.48
CA THR A 251 -7.64 14.04 7.51
C THR A 251 -8.11 13.72 6.10
N ILE A 252 -7.80 14.57 5.12
CA ILE A 252 -8.00 14.28 3.71
C ILE A 252 -6.73 13.61 3.16
N LEU A 253 -6.85 12.41 2.60
CA LEU A 253 -5.75 11.75 1.90
C LEU A 253 -5.69 12.16 0.44
N VAL A 254 -4.51 12.54 -0.03
CA VAL A 254 -4.21 12.92 -1.41
C VAL A 254 -3.16 11.96 -1.96
N GLY A 255 -3.28 11.54 -3.22
CA GLY A 255 -2.29 10.66 -3.83
C GLY A 255 -2.77 10.14 -5.18
N GLN A 256 -1.93 9.38 -5.88
CA GLN A 256 -2.22 8.88 -7.22
C GLN A 256 -2.57 7.39 -7.19
N SER A 257 -3.82 7.02 -7.53
CA SER A 257 -4.26 5.61 -7.47
C SER A 257 -4.11 5.00 -6.07
N LEU A 258 -4.47 5.78 -5.04
CA LEU A 258 -4.24 5.45 -3.62
C LEU A 258 -4.86 4.12 -3.16
N ASN A 259 -5.76 3.51 -3.93
CA ASN A 259 -6.29 2.20 -3.61
C ASN A 259 -5.18 1.14 -3.43
N PHE A 260 -4.07 1.26 -4.17
CA PHE A 260 -2.94 0.33 -4.04
C PHE A 260 -2.18 0.54 -2.73
N ASP A 261 -1.91 1.80 -2.37
CA ASP A 261 -1.22 2.18 -1.13
C ASP A 261 -2.03 1.80 0.10
N LEU A 262 -3.32 2.15 0.11
CA LEU A 262 -4.23 1.81 1.22
C LEU A 262 -4.44 0.31 1.35
N ASP A 263 -4.39 -0.45 0.25
CA ASP A 263 -4.47 -1.91 0.30
C ASP A 263 -3.25 -2.52 1.00
N VAL A 264 -2.03 -2.08 0.68
CA VAL A 264 -0.80 -2.62 1.29
C VAL A 264 -0.57 -2.11 2.71
N LEU A 265 -1.16 -0.97 3.08
CA LEU A 265 -1.21 -0.49 4.46
C LEU A 265 -2.36 -1.14 5.26
N GLY A 266 -3.35 -1.74 4.60
CA GLY A 266 -4.56 -2.25 5.24
C GLY A 266 -5.39 -1.13 5.89
N ILE A 267 -5.57 -0.02 5.19
CA ILE A 267 -6.32 1.14 5.70
C ILE A 267 -7.64 1.26 4.96
N VAL A 268 -8.71 1.51 5.72
CA VAL A 268 -9.99 2.01 5.19
C VAL A 268 -10.09 3.49 5.55
N HIS A 269 -10.31 4.32 4.54
CA HIS A 269 -10.42 5.76 4.70
C HIS A 269 -11.36 6.35 3.63
N GLU A 270 -12.21 7.28 4.04
CA GLU A 270 -13.31 7.78 3.20
C GLU A 270 -13.01 9.15 2.57
N ARG A 271 -12.17 9.97 3.21
CA ARG A 271 -11.87 11.32 2.75
C ARG A 271 -10.66 11.30 1.82
N VAL A 272 -10.86 10.83 0.59
CA VAL A 272 -9.78 10.63 -0.39
C VAL A 272 -9.96 11.56 -1.58
N VAL A 273 -8.89 12.25 -1.97
CA VAL A 273 -8.72 12.94 -3.25
C VAL A 273 -7.63 12.21 -4.04
N ASP A 274 -8.05 11.26 -4.86
CA ASP A 274 -7.18 10.54 -5.78
C ASP A 274 -6.96 11.36 -7.05
N THR A 275 -5.71 11.72 -7.33
CA THR A 275 -5.31 12.56 -8.47
C THR A 275 -5.47 11.84 -9.81
N TYR A 276 -5.40 10.50 -9.86
CA TYR A 276 -5.76 9.75 -11.07
C TYR A 276 -7.24 9.98 -11.39
N LEU A 277 -8.12 9.79 -10.40
CA LEU A 277 -9.56 9.92 -10.60
C LEU A 277 -9.95 11.36 -10.92
N LEU A 278 -9.34 12.34 -10.23
CA LEU A 278 -9.53 13.76 -10.49
C LEU A 278 -9.16 14.13 -11.93
N MET A 279 -8.02 13.63 -12.42
CA MET A 279 -7.46 14.04 -13.72
C MET A 279 -7.94 13.20 -14.91
N LYS A 280 -8.48 11.99 -14.69
CA LYS A 280 -8.89 11.06 -15.76
C LYS A 280 -9.94 11.67 -16.69
N GLY A 281 -10.87 12.45 -16.15
CA GLY A 281 -11.91 13.14 -16.92
C GLY A 281 -11.36 14.27 -17.80
N GLU A 282 -10.39 15.00 -17.27
CA GLU A 282 -9.73 16.15 -17.91
C GLU A 282 -8.72 15.73 -18.98
N ARG A 283 -8.08 14.57 -18.80
CA ARG A 283 -6.99 14.07 -19.66
C ARG A 283 -7.45 13.06 -20.72
N ARG A 284 -8.57 13.34 -21.39
CA ARG A 284 -9.14 12.42 -22.41
C ARG A 284 -8.12 12.06 -23.49
N GLY A 285 -7.83 10.76 -23.61
CA GLY A 285 -6.89 10.22 -24.61
C GLY A 285 -5.40 10.44 -24.29
N LYS A 286 -5.07 10.98 -23.11
CA LYS A 286 -3.69 11.13 -22.63
C LYS A 286 -3.40 10.15 -21.49
N SER A 287 -2.11 9.87 -21.29
CA SER A 287 -1.66 9.13 -20.12
C SER A 287 -2.04 9.86 -18.82
N CYS A 288 -2.47 9.08 -17.84
CA CYS A 288 -2.76 9.52 -16.48
C CYS A 288 -1.77 8.87 -15.48
N ARG A 289 -0.55 8.52 -15.92
CA ARG A 289 0.55 8.21 -15.00
C ARG A 289 0.99 9.48 -14.28
N LEU A 290 1.40 9.38 -13.03
CA LEU A 290 1.81 10.54 -12.23
C LEU A 290 2.84 11.40 -12.98
N ARG A 291 3.92 10.78 -13.47
CA ARG A 291 4.96 11.45 -14.28
C ARG A 291 4.41 12.25 -15.45
N ASP A 292 3.45 11.70 -16.20
CA ASP A 292 2.88 12.39 -17.36
C ASP A 292 1.93 13.52 -16.95
N ILE A 293 1.20 13.37 -15.83
CA ILE A 293 0.34 14.43 -15.30
C ILE A 293 1.21 15.59 -14.82
N VAL A 294 2.21 15.30 -14.00
CA VAL A 294 3.10 16.29 -13.38
C VAL A 294 3.88 17.05 -14.45
N ARG A 295 4.42 16.36 -15.46
CA ARG A 295 5.08 17.01 -16.60
C ARG A 295 4.13 17.97 -17.33
N ASP A 296 2.96 17.48 -17.73
CA ASP A 296 2.08 18.23 -18.61
C ASP A 296 1.33 19.37 -17.88
N CYS A 297 1.02 19.20 -16.59
CA CYS A 297 0.25 20.17 -15.80
C CYS A 297 1.16 21.08 -14.97
N CYS A 298 2.20 20.53 -14.35
CA CYS A 298 3.06 21.26 -13.41
C CYS A 298 4.41 21.67 -14.03
N GLY A 299 4.76 21.15 -15.21
CA GLY A 299 6.03 21.44 -15.87
C GLY A 299 7.25 20.82 -15.17
N VAL A 300 7.04 19.81 -14.33
CA VAL A 300 8.10 19.16 -13.54
C VAL A 300 8.32 17.73 -14.02
N GLU A 301 9.58 17.33 -14.17
CA GLU A 301 9.97 15.95 -14.44
C GLU A 301 10.27 15.22 -13.12
N ILE A 302 9.73 14.00 -12.97
CA ILE A 302 9.88 13.13 -11.80
C ILE A 302 10.23 11.70 -12.23
N GLN A 303 10.51 10.81 -11.27
CA GLN A 303 10.76 9.38 -11.48
C GLN A 303 11.92 9.10 -12.44
N LYS A 304 12.93 9.98 -12.45
CA LYS A 304 14.12 9.84 -13.31
C LYS A 304 14.98 8.63 -12.96
N GLY A 305 14.92 8.17 -11.71
CA GLY A 305 15.58 6.94 -11.27
C GLY A 305 15.08 5.69 -12.00
N GLU A 306 13.89 5.71 -12.59
CA GLU A 306 13.38 4.62 -13.43
C GLU A 306 14.30 4.35 -14.64
N GLU A 307 14.90 5.39 -15.22
CA GLU A 307 15.77 5.31 -16.41
C GLU A 307 17.14 4.71 -16.09
N VAL A 308 17.61 4.89 -14.85
CA VAL A 308 18.93 4.44 -14.37
C VAL A 308 18.84 3.24 -13.41
N GLN A 309 17.66 2.60 -13.30
CA GLN A 309 17.39 1.47 -12.39
C GLN A 309 17.60 1.79 -10.90
N GLU A 310 17.56 3.07 -10.53
CA GLU A 310 17.60 3.53 -9.12
C GLU A 310 16.20 3.60 -8.49
N GLY A 311 15.14 3.47 -9.30
CA GLY A 311 13.77 3.42 -8.82
C GLY A 311 13.05 4.75 -8.72
N HIS A 312 11.85 4.73 -8.16
CA HIS A 312 11.11 5.92 -7.77
C HIS A 312 11.54 6.34 -6.35
N ASP A 313 11.28 7.60 -6.03
CA ASP A 313 11.49 8.14 -4.69
C ASP A 313 10.10 8.41 -4.09
N CYS A 314 9.76 7.65 -3.06
CA CYS A 314 8.45 7.69 -2.42
C CYS A 314 8.07 9.10 -1.94
N ALA A 315 9.03 9.89 -1.47
CA ALA A 315 8.78 11.26 -1.05
C ALA A 315 8.60 12.19 -2.26
N GLU A 316 9.37 12.01 -3.33
CA GLU A 316 9.14 12.70 -4.62
C GLU A 316 7.71 12.48 -5.12
N ASP A 317 7.22 11.25 -5.10
CA ASP A 317 5.90 10.91 -5.60
C ASP A 317 4.78 11.46 -4.68
N CYS A 318 4.99 11.50 -3.36
CA CYS A 318 4.14 12.27 -2.43
C CYS A 318 4.06 13.75 -2.82
N TYR A 319 5.22 14.40 -3.02
CA TYR A 319 5.25 15.82 -3.40
C TYR A 319 4.62 16.06 -4.78
N ALA A 320 4.81 15.14 -5.71
CA ALA A 320 4.28 15.23 -7.06
C ALA A 320 2.76 15.07 -7.09
N ALA A 321 2.18 14.12 -6.36
CA ALA A 321 0.74 13.99 -6.24
C ALA A 321 0.12 15.21 -5.55
N ARG A 322 0.79 15.74 -4.52
CA ARG A 322 0.43 17.03 -3.91
C ARG A 322 0.42 18.17 -4.94
N GLU A 323 1.42 18.29 -5.80
CA GLU A 323 1.46 19.32 -6.84
C GLU A 323 0.29 19.20 -7.83
N VAL A 324 -0.06 17.99 -8.25
CA VAL A 324 -1.22 17.78 -9.13
C VAL A 324 -2.51 18.28 -8.46
N ALA A 325 -2.68 18.00 -7.18
CA ALA A 325 -3.82 18.50 -6.43
C ALA A 325 -3.84 20.03 -6.34
N LEU A 326 -2.69 20.67 -6.05
CA LEU A 326 -2.59 22.13 -6.01
C LEU A 326 -2.80 22.79 -7.39
N TRP A 327 -2.29 22.18 -8.45
CA TRP A 327 -2.56 22.62 -9.82
C TRP A 327 -4.07 22.59 -10.14
N ALA A 328 -4.77 21.56 -9.65
CA ALA A 328 -6.21 21.42 -9.83
C ALA A 328 -7.00 22.49 -9.06
N VAL A 329 -6.52 22.94 -7.89
CA VAL A 329 -7.12 24.08 -7.16
C VAL A 329 -7.18 25.33 -8.05
N GLU A 330 -6.11 25.61 -8.78
CA GLU A 330 -6.03 26.80 -9.65
C GLU A 330 -6.76 26.60 -10.98
N SER A 331 -6.71 25.40 -11.54
CA SER A 331 -7.20 25.14 -12.90
C SER A 331 -8.67 24.72 -12.96
N LEU A 332 -9.19 24.08 -11.92
CA LEU A 332 -10.56 23.57 -11.85
C LEU A 332 -11.44 24.34 -10.84
N GLY A 333 -10.83 25.09 -9.91
CA GLY A 333 -11.55 25.86 -8.90
C GLY A 333 -12.17 27.18 -9.38
N MET A 334 -12.04 27.54 -10.67
CA MET A 334 -12.47 28.83 -11.20
C MET A 334 -13.94 28.93 -11.65
N ASP A 335 -14.72 27.84 -11.59
CA ASP A 335 -16.05 27.81 -12.22
C ASP A 335 -17.21 28.43 -11.39
N GLU A 336 -16.97 28.94 -10.18
CA GLU A 336 -18.02 29.56 -9.34
C GLU A 336 -18.20 31.09 -9.59
N GLY A 337 -17.68 31.63 -10.70
CA GLY A 337 -17.65 33.06 -11.01
C GLY A 337 -18.17 33.45 -12.40
N GLY A 338 -19.41 33.09 -12.72
CA GLY A 338 -20.25 33.58 -13.83
C GLY A 338 -19.62 34.30 -15.04
N GLY A 339 -19.72 33.68 -16.23
CA GLY A 339 -19.91 34.42 -17.49
C GLY A 339 -19.17 33.93 -18.73
N VAL A 340 -19.91 33.19 -19.57
CA VAL A 340 -19.83 33.14 -21.05
C VAL A 340 -18.59 32.51 -21.71
N GLY A 341 -18.83 31.37 -22.38
CA GLY A 341 -18.32 31.09 -23.72
C GLY A 341 -16.93 30.47 -23.80
N GLY A 342 -16.87 29.20 -24.20
CA GLY A 342 -15.62 28.45 -24.32
C GLY A 342 -14.58 29.08 -25.24
N THR A 343 -13.32 28.84 -24.92
CA THR A 343 -12.24 28.48 -25.85
C THR A 343 -11.05 27.96 -25.06
N GLN A 344 -10.29 27.09 -25.70
CA GLN A 344 -9.11 26.35 -25.25
C GLN A 344 -8.22 27.07 -24.23
N GLY A 345 -8.04 26.47 -23.05
CA GLY A 345 -6.97 26.82 -22.11
C GLY A 345 -5.66 26.13 -22.50
N LEU A 346 -5.02 26.61 -23.57
CA LEU A 346 -3.60 26.38 -23.80
C LEU A 346 -2.85 27.43 -22.98
N PHE A 347 -2.56 27.15 -21.70
CA PHE A 347 -1.68 28.02 -20.92
C PHE A 347 -0.24 27.78 -21.36
N CYS A 348 0.22 28.71 -22.19
CA CYS A 348 1.62 28.89 -22.54
C CYS A 348 2.42 29.19 -21.26
N VAL A 349 3.43 28.37 -20.99
CA VAL A 349 4.55 28.73 -20.12
C VAL A 349 5.28 29.91 -20.75
N GLU A 350 5.07 31.12 -20.23
CA GLU A 350 6.01 32.22 -20.45
C GLU A 350 6.38 32.91 -19.13
N SER A 351 7.69 32.84 -18.84
CA SER A 351 8.52 33.78 -18.09
C SER A 351 8.20 34.03 -16.61
N PHE A 352 8.91 33.30 -15.75
CA PHE A 352 9.62 33.95 -14.64
C PHE A 352 11.05 34.27 -15.13
N MET A 353 11.33 35.57 -15.26
CA MET A 353 12.69 36.12 -15.21
C MET A 353 13.16 36.19 -13.77
#